data_AF-A0A355WMN3-F1
#
_entry.id   AF-A0A355WMN3-F1
#
_cell.length_a   1.000
_cell.length_b   1.000
_cell.length_c   1.000
_cell.angle_alpha   90.00
_cell.angle_beta   90.00
_cell.angle_gamma   90.00
#
_symmetry.space_group_name_H-M   'P 1'
#
loop_
_entity.id
_entity.type
_entity.pdbx_description
1 polymer ?
#
loop_
_entity_poly.entity_id
_entity_poly.type
_entity_poly.pdbx_seq_one_letter_code
_entity_poly.pdbx_strand_id
1 'polypeptide(L)'
;MKAAERAQKGAQNDSTLGGVALGLPALTRAVKLQKRAARVGFDWPSTDQVIDKIREEAAELVEARDTKDKPDVEEEFGDLMFVMANLARHLEIDPEAALRAANAKFTRRFQSIEAALAARGLTPSDSDLAEMDALWNLVKSKEKLT
;
A
#
# COMPACT_ATOMS: atom_id res chain seq x y z
N MET A 1 26.47 -26.85 4.42
CA MET A 1 25.50 -25.73 4.51
C MET A 1 26.04 -24.41 3.92
N LYS A 2 27.18 -23.85 4.37
CA LYS A 2 27.71 -22.57 3.82
C LYS A 2 27.98 -22.52 2.31
N ALA A 3 28.38 -23.64 1.68
CA ALA A 3 28.62 -23.70 0.24
C ALA A 3 27.31 -23.71 -0.57
N ALA A 4 26.26 -24.38 -0.07
CA ALA A 4 24.94 -24.39 -0.68
C ALA A 4 24.26 -23.02 -0.57
N GLU A 5 24.37 -22.32 0.57
CA GLU A 5 23.90 -20.93 0.70
C GLU A 5 24.64 -19.96 -0.22
N ARG A 6 25.94 -20.15 -0.44
CA ARG A 6 26.72 -19.33 -1.38
C ARG A 6 26.34 -19.62 -2.84
N ALA A 7 26.11 -20.88 -3.20
CA ALA A 7 25.64 -21.25 -4.54
C ALA A 7 24.21 -20.73 -4.80
N GLN A 8 23.32 -20.80 -3.81
CA GLN A 8 21.97 -20.27 -3.91
C GLN A 8 21.95 -18.73 -3.98
N LYS A 9 22.82 -18.05 -3.23
CA LYS A 9 23.05 -16.59 -3.36
C LYS A 9 23.67 -16.22 -4.71
N GLY A 10 24.59 -17.03 -5.25
CA GLY A 10 25.16 -16.85 -6.59
C GLY A 10 24.10 -16.97 -7.68
N ALA A 11 23.32 -18.04 -7.67
CA ALA A 11 22.23 -18.25 -8.63
C ALA A 11 21.10 -17.20 -8.50
N GLN A 12 20.80 -16.73 -7.28
CA GLN A 12 19.87 -15.61 -7.09
C GLN A 12 20.39 -14.32 -7.70
N ASN A 13 21.70 -14.05 -7.63
CA ASN A 13 22.31 -12.86 -8.23
C ASN A 13 22.30 -12.90 -9.78
N ASP A 14 22.33 -14.09 -10.37
CA ASP A 14 22.26 -14.28 -11.83
C ASP A 14 20.82 -14.19 -12.40
N SER A 15 19.80 -14.17 -11.53
CA SER A 15 18.40 -14.00 -11.97
C SER A 15 18.09 -12.55 -12.34
N THR A 16 17.12 -12.33 -13.24
CA THR A 16 16.62 -10.99 -13.62
C THR A 16 16.22 -10.16 -12.40
N LEU A 17 15.63 -10.80 -11.39
CA LEU A 17 15.17 -10.18 -10.15
C LEU A 17 16.22 -10.22 -9.03
N GLY A 18 17.42 -10.69 -9.35
CA GLY A 18 18.54 -10.86 -8.44
C GLY A 18 18.99 -9.56 -7.79
N GLY A 19 19.54 -9.69 -6.58
CA GLY A 19 20.10 -8.56 -5.83
C GLY A 19 19.08 -7.57 -5.25
N VAL A 20 17.76 -7.86 -5.32
CA VAL A 20 16.76 -7.10 -4.55
C VAL A 20 16.79 -7.59 -3.10
N ALA A 21 17.25 -6.73 -2.18
CA ALA A 21 17.39 -7.07 -0.77
C ALA A 21 16.05 -7.46 -0.12
N LEU A 22 16.07 -8.56 0.66
CA LEU A 22 14.90 -9.08 1.36
C LEU A 22 14.45 -8.20 2.53
N GLY A 23 15.37 -7.50 3.19
CA GLY A 23 15.07 -6.64 4.34
C GLY A 23 14.49 -5.27 3.99
N LEU A 24 14.11 -5.04 2.73
CA LEU A 24 13.43 -3.81 2.32
C LEU A 24 11.96 -3.85 2.74
N PRO A 25 11.36 -2.69 3.06
CA PRO A 25 9.91 -2.58 3.19
C PRO A 25 9.19 -3.12 1.95
N ALA A 26 8.03 -3.72 2.13
CA ALA A 26 7.35 -4.49 1.09
C ALA A 26 7.05 -3.67 -0.17
N LEU A 27 6.53 -2.44 -0.03
CA LEU A 27 6.21 -1.56 -1.17
C LEU A 27 7.49 -1.13 -1.91
N THR A 28 8.54 -0.76 -1.16
CA THR A 28 9.85 -0.44 -1.74
C THR A 28 10.43 -1.63 -2.50
N ARG A 29 10.28 -2.84 -1.96
CA ARG A 29 10.74 -4.08 -2.58
C ARG A 29 9.98 -4.38 -3.86
N ALA A 30 8.64 -4.24 -3.85
CA ALA A 30 7.79 -4.42 -5.03
C ALA A 30 8.21 -3.48 -6.18
N VAL A 31 8.40 -2.19 -5.90
CA VAL A 31 8.89 -1.22 -6.90
C VAL A 31 10.24 -1.64 -7.48
N LYS A 32 11.18 -2.13 -6.65
CA LYS A 32 12.48 -2.60 -7.14
C LYS A 32 12.38 -3.85 -8.01
N LEU A 33 11.51 -4.80 -7.65
CA LEU A 33 11.26 -5.99 -8.47
C LEU A 33 10.68 -5.59 -9.83
N GLN A 34 9.68 -4.72 -9.84
CA GLN A 34 9.06 -4.23 -11.08
C GLN A 34 10.06 -3.46 -11.95
N LYS A 35 10.90 -2.59 -11.36
CA LYS A 35 12.00 -1.91 -12.08
C LYS A 35 13.02 -2.90 -12.67
N ARG A 36 13.23 -4.07 -12.06
CA ARG A 36 14.11 -5.10 -12.60
C ARG A 36 13.45 -5.84 -13.76
N ALA A 37 12.18 -6.22 -13.62
CA ALA A 37 11.40 -6.85 -14.68
C ALA A 37 11.28 -5.93 -15.93
N ALA A 38 11.04 -4.64 -15.71
CA ALA A 38 10.96 -3.66 -16.79
C ALA A 38 12.23 -3.56 -17.65
N ARG A 39 13.42 -3.84 -17.09
CA ARG A 39 14.69 -3.80 -17.84
C ARG A 39 14.77 -4.86 -18.94
N VAL A 40 14.01 -5.94 -18.82
CA VAL A 40 13.93 -6.99 -19.84
C VAL A 40 12.65 -6.88 -20.69
N GLY A 41 11.96 -5.73 -20.62
CA GLY A 41 10.74 -5.47 -21.38
C GLY A 41 9.45 -5.99 -20.73
N PHE A 42 9.51 -6.52 -19.51
CA PHE A 42 8.31 -6.91 -18.76
C PHE A 42 7.75 -5.72 -18.00
N ASP A 43 7.05 -4.84 -18.73
CA ASP A 43 6.42 -3.63 -18.19
C ASP A 43 5.11 -3.31 -18.94
N TRP A 44 4.20 -2.61 -18.26
CA TRP A 44 3.01 -2.04 -18.86
C TRP A 44 3.38 -0.80 -19.68
N PRO A 45 2.83 -0.64 -20.90
CA PRO A 45 3.13 0.51 -21.76
C PRO A 45 2.60 1.86 -21.26
N SER A 46 1.58 1.88 -20.40
CA SER A 46 0.96 3.12 -19.92
C SER A 46 0.37 2.98 -18.52
N THR A 47 0.22 4.12 -17.84
CA THR A 47 -0.46 4.23 -16.54
C THR A 47 -1.90 3.73 -16.60
N ASP A 48 -2.62 3.98 -17.70
CA ASP A 48 -4.01 3.53 -17.87
C ASP A 48 -4.14 2.01 -17.77
N GLN A 49 -3.21 1.25 -18.37
CA GLN A 49 -3.23 -0.22 -18.28
C GLN A 49 -2.95 -0.72 -16.86
N VAL A 50 -2.15 0.02 -16.07
CA VAL A 50 -1.95 -0.30 -14.65
C VAL A 50 -3.24 -0.04 -13.86
N ILE A 51 -3.96 1.04 -14.16
CA ILE A 51 -5.25 1.33 -13.53
C ILE A 51 -6.30 0.28 -13.89
N ASP A 52 -6.33 -0.18 -15.14
CA ASP A 52 -7.22 -1.27 -15.55
C ASP A 52 -6.91 -2.55 -14.79
N LYS A 53 -5.62 -2.88 -14.62
CA LYS A 53 -5.22 -4.04 -13.80
C LYS A 53 -5.63 -3.87 -12.33
N ILE A 54 -5.54 -2.67 -11.74
CA ILE A 54 -6.05 -2.43 -10.38
C ILE A 54 -7.55 -2.76 -10.26
N ARG A 55 -8.34 -2.45 -11.30
CA ARG A 55 -9.79 -2.75 -11.29
C ARG A 55 -10.03 -4.26 -11.36
N GLU A 56 -9.24 -4.98 -12.16
CA GLU A 56 -9.27 -6.43 -12.28
C GLU A 56 -8.92 -7.10 -10.94
N GLU A 57 -7.78 -6.77 -10.32
CA GLU A 57 -7.35 -7.33 -9.03
C GLU A 57 -8.35 -7.03 -7.90
N ALA A 58 -8.98 -5.85 -7.94
CA ALA A 58 -10.04 -5.51 -6.99
C ALA A 58 -11.30 -6.37 -7.17
N ALA A 59 -11.62 -6.77 -8.41
CA ALA A 59 -12.71 -7.68 -8.69
C ALA A 59 -12.37 -9.13 -8.29
N GLU A 60 -11.14 -9.57 -8.54
CA GLU A 60 -10.64 -10.89 -8.12
C GLU A 60 -10.64 -11.03 -6.59
N LEU A 61 -10.21 -9.99 -5.86
CA LEU A 61 -10.31 -9.95 -4.41
C LEU A 61 -11.76 -10.05 -3.90
N VAL A 62 -12.70 -9.41 -4.60
CA VAL A 62 -14.14 -9.49 -4.28
C VAL A 62 -14.65 -10.92 -4.50
N GLU A 63 -14.30 -11.54 -5.63
CA GLU A 63 -14.66 -12.93 -5.92
C GLU A 63 -14.07 -13.90 -4.90
N ALA A 64 -12.78 -13.75 -4.56
CA ALA A 64 -12.11 -14.60 -3.59
C ALA A 64 -12.75 -14.51 -2.21
N ARG A 65 -13.12 -13.30 -1.77
CA ARG A 65 -13.84 -13.13 -0.49
C ARG A 65 -15.17 -13.89 -0.46
N ASP A 66 -15.88 -13.93 -1.58
CA ASP A 66 -17.24 -14.48 -1.66
C ASP A 66 -17.26 -15.99 -1.94
N THR A 67 -16.20 -16.53 -2.56
CA THR A 67 -16.22 -17.90 -3.12
C THR A 67 -15.04 -18.78 -2.71
N LYS A 68 -13.94 -18.20 -2.21
CA LYS A 68 -12.68 -18.90 -1.92
C LYS A 68 -12.35 -18.90 -0.42
N ASP A 69 -11.20 -19.47 -0.05
CA ASP A 69 -10.75 -19.53 1.34
C ASP A 69 -9.87 -18.33 1.75
N LYS A 70 -9.47 -18.29 3.03
CA LYS A 70 -8.71 -17.17 3.58
C LYS A 70 -7.34 -16.97 2.91
N PRO A 71 -6.54 -18.03 2.67
CA PRO A 71 -5.32 -17.95 1.86
C PRO A 71 -5.53 -17.30 0.49
N ASP A 72 -6.57 -17.71 -0.25
CA ASP A 72 -6.85 -17.12 -1.56
C ASP A 72 -7.13 -15.61 -1.46
N VAL A 73 -7.91 -15.19 -0.45
CA VAL A 73 -8.17 -13.75 -0.20
C VAL A 73 -6.89 -12.98 0.12
N GLU A 74 -5.93 -13.60 0.82
CA GLU A 74 -4.64 -12.97 1.13
C GLU A 74 -3.75 -12.82 -0.10
N GLU A 75 -3.80 -13.78 -1.03
CA GLU A 75 -3.12 -13.73 -2.33
C GLU A 75 -3.61 -12.56 -3.17
N GLU A 76 -4.92 -12.49 -3.44
CA GLU A 76 -5.51 -11.41 -4.26
C GLU A 76 -5.28 -10.02 -3.63
N PHE A 77 -5.31 -9.93 -2.30
CA PHE A 77 -5.00 -8.67 -1.61
C PHE A 77 -3.53 -8.27 -1.81
N GLY A 78 -2.62 -9.25 -1.79
CA GLY A 78 -1.21 -9.06 -2.10
C GLY A 78 -0.98 -8.57 -3.52
N ASP A 79 -1.69 -9.14 -4.49
CA ASP A 79 -1.58 -8.75 -5.90
C ASP A 79 -2.14 -7.35 -6.15
N LEU A 80 -3.27 -7.00 -5.55
CA LEU A 80 -3.77 -5.62 -5.54
C LEU A 80 -2.74 -4.63 -4.98
N MET A 81 -2.07 -4.97 -3.85
CA MET A 81 -0.99 -4.14 -3.31
C MET A 81 0.22 -4.05 -4.24
N PHE A 82 0.57 -5.14 -4.93
CA PHE A 82 1.66 -5.18 -5.89
C PHE A 82 1.38 -4.26 -7.10
N VAL A 83 0.16 -4.29 -7.64
CA VAL A 83 -0.24 -3.42 -8.75
C VAL A 83 -0.36 -1.96 -8.30
N MET A 84 -0.80 -1.67 -7.08
CA MET A 84 -0.74 -0.30 -6.51
C MET A 84 0.71 0.24 -6.41
N ALA A 85 1.67 -0.59 -6.01
CA ALA A 85 3.08 -0.21 -6.03
C ALA A 85 3.59 0.04 -7.47
N ASN A 86 3.06 -0.70 -8.45
CA ASN A 86 3.35 -0.50 -9.86
C ASN A 86 2.82 0.84 -10.37
N LEU A 87 1.61 1.22 -9.95
CA LEU A 87 1.05 2.53 -10.26
C LEU A 87 1.92 3.65 -9.69
N ALA A 88 2.35 3.53 -8.43
CA ALA A 88 3.27 4.49 -7.83
C ALA A 88 4.57 4.61 -8.62
N ARG A 89 5.14 3.49 -9.09
CA ARG A 89 6.33 3.50 -9.95
C ARG A 89 6.10 4.24 -11.28
N HIS A 90 4.96 4.00 -11.94
CA HIS A 90 4.57 4.68 -13.19
C HIS A 90 4.32 6.18 -13.00
N LEU A 91 3.87 6.59 -11.81
CA LEU A 91 3.68 7.98 -11.41
C LEU A 91 4.94 8.64 -10.82
N GLU A 92 6.07 7.93 -10.78
CA GLU A 92 7.33 8.38 -10.17
C GLU A 92 7.22 8.73 -8.67
N ILE A 93 6.33 8.05 -7.96
CA ILE A 93 6.09 8.22 -6.52
C ILE A 93 6.82 7.13 -5.73
N ASP A 94 7.33 7.47 -4.54
CA ASP A 94 7.73 6.50 -3.52
C ASP A 94 6.48 6.07 -2.73
N PRO A 95 5.94 4.85 -2.94
CA PRO A 95 4.73 4.40 -2.27
C PRO A 95 4.89 4.27 -0.75
N GLU A 96 6.10 3.98 -0.26
CA GLU A 96 6.38 3.86 1.17
C GLU A 96 6.31 5.24 1.84
N ALA A 97 6.93 6.25 1.21
CA ALA A 97 6.87 7.63 1.69
C ALA A 97 5.44 8.21 1.60
N ALA A 98 4.73 7.92 0.50
CA ALA A 98 3.35 8.36 0.31
C ALA A 98 2.41 7.79 1.38
N LEU A 99 2.52 6.49 1.67
CA LEU A 99 1.72 5.85 2.73
C LEU A 99 2.07 6.39 4.12
N ARG A 100 3.36 6.61 4.41
CA ARG A 100 3.80 7.23 5.67
C ARG A 100 3.18 8.61 5.87
N ALA A 101 3.14 9.43 4.83
CA ALA A 101 2.51 10.75 4.87
C ALA A 101 0.99 10.66 5.07
N ALA A 102 0.33 9.70 4.40
CA ALA A 102 -1.10 9.42 4.60
C ALA A 102 -1.41 9.02 6.05
N ASN A 103 -0.60 8.13 6.63
CA ASN A 103 -0.72 7.70 8.03
C ASN A 103 -0.53 8.88 9.00
N ALA A 104 0.50 9.69 8.81
CA ALA A 104 0.74 10.88 9.65
C ALA A 104 -0.43 11.88 9.60
N LYS A 105 -1.01 12.08 8.41
CA LYS A 105 -2.22 12.90 8.23
C LYS A 105 -3.42 12.29 8.95
N PHE A 106 -3.61 10.97 8.85
CA PHE A 106 -4.70 10.28 9.56
C PHE A 106 -4.56 10.44 11.07
N THR A 107 -3.38 10.15 11.63
CA THR A 107 -3.09 10.28 13.07
C THR A 107 -3.37 11.69 13.58
N ARG A 108 -2.83 12.72 12.92
CA ARG A 108 -3.04 14.12 13.33
C ARG A 108 -4.52 14.50 13.33
N ARG A 109 -5.27 14.06 12.32
CA ARG A 109 -6.71 14.35 12.23
C ARG A 109 -7.50 13.63 13.30
N PHE A 110 -7.22 12.35 13.53
CA PHE A 110 -7.88 11.58 14.55
C PHE A 110 -7.61 12.13 15.96
N GLN A 111 -6.37 12.52 16.26
CA GLN A 111 -6.02 13.20 17.52
C GLN A 111 -6.79 14.52 17.72
N SER A 112 -7.08 15.23 16.63
CA SER A 112 -7.90 16.46 16.69
C SER A 112 -9.37 16.16 16.97
N ILE A 113 -9.90 15.02 16.49
CA ILE A 113 -11.23 14.53 16.84
C ILE A 113 -11.27 14.16 18.32
N GLU A 114 -10.28 13.40 18.81
CA GLU A 114 -10.16 13.03 20.21
C GLU A 114 -10.13 14.28 21.11
N ALA A 115 -9.36 15.30 20.75
CA ALA A 115 -9.31 16.56 21.50
C ALA A 115 -10.67 17.29 21.50
N ALA A 116 -11.40 17.27 20.38
CA ALA A 116 -12.71 17.91 20.27
C ALA A 116 -13.79 17.18 21.10
N LEU A 117 -13.75 15.85 21.15
CA LEU A 117 -14.62 15.04 22.01
C LEU A 117 -14.26 15.22 23.49
N ALA A 118 -12.97 15.22 23.82
CA ALA A 118 -12.49 15.41 25.19
C ALA A 118 -12.90 16.78 25.76
N ALA A 119 -12.92 17.84 24.93
CA ALA A 119 -13.44 19.15 25.32
C ALA A 119 -14.93 19.14 25.72
N ARG A 120 -15.67 18.10 25.34
CA ARG A 120 -17.07 17.84 25.70
C ARG A 120 -17.23 16.77 26.79
N GLY A 121 -16.12 16.29 27.36
CA GLY A 121 -16.12 15.19 28.32
C GLY A 121 -16.44 13.82 27.72
N LEU A 122 -16.24 13.64 26.42
CA LEU A 122 -16.52 12.40 25.68
C LEU A 122 -15.22 11.74 25.21
N THR A 123 -15.27 10.43 25.01
CA THR A 123 -14.25 9.65 24.30
C THR A 123 -14.76 9.24 22.91
N PRO A 124 -13.89 8.77 21.99
CA PRO A 124 -14.34 8.21 20.70
C PRO A 124 -15.34 7.06 20.85
N SER A 125 -15.25 6.26 21.92
CA SER A 125 -16.17 5.17 22.20
C SER A 125 -17.56 5.64 22.65
N ASP A 126 -17.68 6.90 23.10
CA ASP A 126 -18.96 7.52 23.45
C ASP A 126 -19.62 8.23 22.25
N SER A 127 -18.97 8.19 21.08
CA SER A 127 -19.38 8.87 19.86
C SER A 127 -19.78 7.85 18.77
N ASP A 128 -20.51 8.32 17.76
CA ASP A 128 -20.84 7.52 16.58
C ASP A 128 -20.01 7.95 15.35
N LEU A 129 -20.10 7.15 14.28
CA LEU A 129 -19.36 7.43 13.06
C LEU A 129 -19.78 8.77 12.42
N ALA A 130 -21.05 9.14 12.52
CA ALA A 130 -21.54 10.38 11.90
C ALA A 130 -20.98 11.62 12.60
N GLU A 131 -20.91 11.58 13.93
CA GLU A 131 -20.29 12.64 14.74
C GLU A 131 -18.78 12.72 14.51
N MET A 132 -18.08 11.57 14.50
CA MET A 132 -16.65 11.54 14.19
C MET A 132 -16.35 12.04 12.77
N ASP A 133 -17.19 11.72 11.78
CA ASP A 133 -17.06 12.23 10.41
C ASP A 133 -17.32 13.74 10.32
N ALA A 134 -18.29 14.26 11.07
CA ALA A 134 -18.52 15.70 11.16
C ALA A 134 -17.28 16.41 11.75
N LEU A 135 -16.71 15.89 12.84
CA LEU A 135 -15.48 16.41 13.44
C LEU A 135 -14.29 16.29 12.47
N TRP A 136 -14.17 15.18 11.75
CA TRP A 136 -13.15 14.99 10.73
C TRP A 136 -13.21 16.07 9.65
N ASN A 137 -14.40 16.37 9.15
CA ASN A 137 -14.62 17.40 8.13
C ASN A 137 -14.28 18.81 8.66
N LEU A 138 -14.59 19.10 9.92
CA LEU A 138 -14.20 20.36 10.58
C LEU A 138 -12.68 20.49 10.74
N VAL A 139 -11.96 19.41 11.07
CA VAL A 139 -10.50 19.43 11.15
C VAL A 139 -9.90 19.65 9.76
N LYS A 140 -10.40 18.93 8.75
CA LYS A 140 -9.95 19.06 7.36
C LYS A 140 -10.15 20.47 6.81
N SER A 141 -11.22 21.17 7.18
CA SER A 141 -11.46 22.55 6.73
C SER A 141 -10.50 23.55 7.37
N LYS A 142 -10.19 23.40 8.66
CA LYS A 142 -9.20 24.24 9.37
C LYS A 142 -7.80 24.11 8.77
N GLU A 143 -7.35 22.88 8.45
CA GLU A 143 -6.05 22.64 7.81
C GLU A 143 -5.92 23.26 6.41
N LYS A 144 -7.02 23.50 5.70
CA LYS A 144 -6.98 24.14 4.36
C LYS A 144 -6.85 25.66 4.42
N LEU A 145 -7.14 26.26 5.57
CA LEU A 145 -7.13 27.71 5.78
C LEU A 145 -5.82 28.20 6.42
N THR A 146 -4.91 27.28 6.74
CA THR A 146 -3.58 27.54 7.33
C THR A 146 -2.49 27.09 6.38
#